data_AF-A0AA86NZW1-F1
#
_entry.id   AF-A0AA86NZW1-F1
#
_cell.length_a   1.000
_cell.length_b   1.000
_cell.length_c   1.000
_cell.angle_alpha   90.00
_cell.angle_beta   90.00
_cell.angle_gamma   90.00
#
_symmetry.space_group_name_H-M   'P 1'
#
loop_
_entity.id
_entity.type
_entity.pdbx_description
1 polymer ?
#
loop_
_entity_poly.entity_id
_entity_poly.type
_entity_poly.pdbx_seq_one_letter_code
_entity_poly.pdbx_strand_id
1 'polypeptide(L)'
;MQSFTLRRSQLSQRNLCQNQGEQTYIVFGGICGIYGISTTLQLKMGRKSMIDTTFFGTILQQKMTEICGYSVASEEQLFREFNDLSNSKRQACWQALATQIGRTPNQVKDFYYNSWTKQFSADPAKYQDELMFLIRKLQLFCSEDNLVRSVCHQFTESHSLENFNAKTLNKFVRKLMGCPESSSSQSFSEHSSSVRLIVFENLE
;
A
#
# COMPACT_ATOMS: atom_id res chain seq x y z
N MET A 1 -24.69 -47.85 59.59
CA MET A 1 -23.45 -47.49 58.88
C MET A 1 -23.44 -45.99 58.65
N GLN A 2 -22.43 -45.32 59.24
CA GLN A 2 -21.82 -44.01 58.93
C GLN A 2 -22.76 -42.78 58.84
N SER A 3 -22.87 -41.95 59.88
CA SER A 3 -22.01 -40.78 60.25
C SER A 3 -22.35 -39.51 59.44
N PHE A 4 -23.01 -38.49 60.00
CA PHE A 4 -22.44 -37.29 60.70
C PHE A 4 -21.50 -36.48 59.76
N THR A 5 -21.54 -35.16 59.53
CA THR A 5 -21.87 -33.95 60.33
C THR A 5 -21.78 -32.76 59.32
N LEU A 6 -22.75 -31.83 59.23
CA LEU A 6 -22.82 -30.52 59.90
C LEU A 6 -21.63 -29.55 59.66
N ARG A 7 -21.92 -28.37 59.07
CA ARG A 7 -21.55 -26.97 59.49
C ARG A 7 -21.40 -26.03 58.28
N ARG A 8 -22.25 -24.99 58.18
CA ARG A 8 -22.08 -23.59 58.67
C ARG A 8 -21.00 -22.83 57.87
N SER A 9 -21.36 -21.93 56.96
CA SER A 9 -21.78 -20.51 57.15
C SER A 9 -20.62 -19.54 57.41
N GLN A 10 -20.58 -18.44 56.64
CA GLN A 10 -20.20 -17.04 56.95
C GLN A 10 -19.43 -16.44 55.75
N LEU A 11 -19.95 -15.44 55.03
CA LEU A 11 -19.94 -13.98 55.30
C LEU A 11 -18.54 -13.37 55.45
N SER A 12 -18.13 -12.55 54.48
CA SER A 12 -17.23 -11.38 54.66
C SER A 12 -17.17 -10.60 53.33
N GLN A 13 -17.90 -9.49 53.17
CA GLN A 13 -17.48 -8.09 53.39
C GLN A 13 -16.25 -7.59 52.61
N ARG A 14 -16.52 -6.56 51.78
CA ARG A 14 -15.79 -5.29 51.57
C ARG A 14 -14.27 -5.33 51.27
N ASN A 15 -13.85 -4.69 50.19
CA ASN A 15 -13.33 -3.31 50.22
C ASN A 15 -12.80 -2.81 48.86
N LEU A 16 -12.91 -1.49 48.69
CA LEU A 16 -12.24 -0.63 47.73
C LEU A 16 -10.71 -0.78 47.81
N CYS A 17 -10.02 -0.56 46.69
CA CYS A 17 -8.81 0.27 46.66
C CYS A 17 -8.44 0.68 45.23
N GLN A 18 -8.37 1.99 45.00
CA GLN A 18 -7.52 2.60 43.98
C GLN A 18 -6.07 2.17 44.21
N ASN A 19 -5.29 1.96 43.15
CA ASN A 19 -3.90 2.40 43.17
C ASN A 19 -3.35 2.66 41.77
N GLN A 20 -2.70 3.82 41.68
CA GLN A 20 -1.84 4.26 40.59
C GLN A 20 -0.58 3.39 40.55
N GLY A 21 0.01 3.21 39.37
CA GLY A 21 1.27 2.49 39.22
C GLY A 21 1.88 2.67 37.83
N GLU A 22 2.80 3.64 37.75
CA GLU A 22 4.07 3.58 37.00
C GLU A 22 4.03 3.44 35.47
N GLN A 23 4.21 4.57 34.77
CA GLN A 23 4.75 4.58 33.41
C GLN A 23 6.29 4.59 33.49
N THR A 24 6.89 3.46 33.15
CA THR A 24 8.33 3.34 32.93
C THR A 24 8.67 3.89 31.54
N TYR A 25 9.36 5.03 31.49
CA TYR A 25 9.95 5.54 30.24
C TYR A 25 11.24 4.77 29.97
N ILE A 26 11.21 3.90 28.96
CA ILE A 26 12.43 3.32 28.40
C ILE A 26 13.01 4.35 27.42
N VAL A 27 14.08 5.01 27.84
CA VAL A 27 14.90 5.87 26.97
C VAL A 27 15.81 4.95 26.17
N PHE A 28 15.46 4.67 24.91
CA PHE A 28 16.42 4.17 23.94
C PHE A 28 17.08 5.36 23.23
N GLY A 29 18.33 5.61 23.61
CA GLY A 29 19.26 6.41 22.81
C GLY A 29 19.67 5.62 21.57
N GLY A 30 19.62 6.26 20.40
CA GLY A 30 20.02 5.61 19.16
C GLY A 30 19.72 6.42 17.90
N ILE A 31 20.52 7.47 17.69
CA ILE A 31 20.92 8.06 16.40
C ILE A 31 19.80 8.67 15.53
N CYS A 32 19.84 9.99 15.51
CA CYS A 32 19.09 10.91 14.67
C CYS A 32 19.69 11.00 13.26
N GLY A 33 18.83 11.16 12.25
CA GLY A 33 19.15 11.47 10.86
C GLY A 33 18.34 10.53 9.95
N ILE A 34 17.34 10.95 9.18
CA ILE A 34 17.22 12.15 8.36
C ILE A 34 15.73 12.50 8.31
N TYR A 35 15.36 13.76 8.59
CA TYR A 35 13.98 14.25 8.44
C TYR A 35 13.65 14.39 6.95
N GLY A 36 13.03 13.36 6.38
CA GLY A 36 12.28 13.46 5.14
C GLY A 36 10.90 14.07 5.44
N ILE A 37 10.51 15.05 4.64
CA ILE A 37 9.28 15.82 4.77
C ILE A 37 8.08 14.85 4.81
N SER A 38 7.49 14.65 5.98
CA SER A 38 6.33 13.79 6.16
C SER A 38 5.09 14.49 5.61
N THR A 39 4.81 14.26 4.32
CA THR A 39 3.53 14.64 3.71
C THR A 39 2.43 13.79 4.33
N THR A 40 1.77 14.33 5.35
CA THR A 40 0.61 13.70 6.00
C THR A 40 -0.56 13.72 5.02
N LEU A 41 -0.71 12.64 4.25
CA LEU A 41 -1.70 12.54 3.18
C LEU A 41 -3.09 12.25 3.78
N GLN A 42 -3.79 13.32 4.18
CA GLN A 42 -5.11 13.25 4.84
C GLN A 42 -6.22 12.77 3.90
N LEU A 43 -6.41 11.45 3.80
CA LEU A 43 -7.57 10.84 3.16
C LEU A 43 -8.74 10.77 4.16
N LYS A 44 -9.74 11.62 3.94
CA LYS A 44 -10.92 11.81 4.79
C LYS A 44 -11.86 10.61 4.68
N MET A 45 -11.69 9.61 5.54
CA MET A 45 -12.70 8.59 5.82
C MET A 45 -13.23 8.78 7.26
N GLY A 46 -14.55 8.92 7.43
CA GLY A 46 -15.17 9.45 8.66
C GLY A 46 -14.77 8.75 9.97
N ARG A 47 -14.50 9.55 11.01
CA ARG A 47 -14.32 9.26 12.47
C ARG A 47 -13.58 7.97 12.88
N LYS A 48 -12.91 7.28 11.97
CA LYS A 48 -11.94 6.21 12.24
C LYS A 48 -10.57 6.86 12.30
N SER A 49 -9.82 6.59 13.38
CA SER A 49 -8.42 6.99 13.48
C SER A 49 -7.69 6.70 12.18
N MET A 50 -7.17 7.77 11.57
CA MET A 50 -6.43 7.73 10.33
C MET A 50 -5.12 6.99 10.61
N ILE A 51 -4.79 5.99 9.79
CA ILE A 51 -3.51 5.31 9.90
C ILE A 51 -2.48 6.27 9.32
N ASP A 52 -1.56 6.73 10.17
CA ASP A 52 -0.44 7.55 9.74
C ASP A 52 0.57 6.68 8.97
N THR A 53 1.06 7.17 7.83
CA THR A 53 1.96 6.40 6.97
C THR A 53 3.28 6.16 7.67
N THR A 54 3.87 7.16 8.31
CA THR A 54 5.16 6.99 9.01
C THR A 54 5.04 5.93 10.11
N PHE A 55 3.98 6.00 10.91
CA PHE A 55 3.68 4.99 11.94
C PHE A 55 3.52 3.58 11.36
N PHE A 56 2.79 3.44 10.26
CA PHE A 56 2.61 2.14 9.61
C PHE A 56 3.93 1.57 9.11
N GLY A 57 4.84 2.40 8.59
CA GLY A 57 6.16 1.98 8.11
C GLY A 57 7.03 1.45 9.22
N THR A 58 7.07 2.15 10.36
CA THR A 58 7.81 1.72 11.53
C THR A 58 7.32 0.35 12.01
N ILE A 59 6.00 0.15 12.09
CA ILE A 59 5.46 -1.16 12.50
C ILE A 59 5.77 -2.23 11.45
N LEU A 60 5.60 -1.92 10.17
CA LEU A 60 5.88 -2.86 9.09
C LEU A 60 7.35 -3.31 9.12
N GLN A 61 8.28 -2.37 9.26
CA GLN A 61 9.70 -2.64 9.41
C GLN A 61 9.96 -3.53 10.63
N GLN A 62 9.41 -3.17 11.80
CA GLN A 62 9.52 -3.98 13.01
C GLN A 62 9.05 -5.43 12.77
N LYS A 63 7.88 -5.62 12.17
CA LYS A 63 7.32 -6.96 11.92
C LYS A 63 8.08 -7.74 10.85
N MET A 64 8.62 -7.08 9.84
CA MET A 64 9.53 -7.71 8.89
C MET A 64 10.81 -8.19 9.56
N THR A 65 11.41 -7.38 10.45
CA THR A 65 12.58 -7.79 11.23
C THR A 65 12.26 -8.99 12.12
N GLU A 66 11.15 -8.95 12.85
CA GLU A 66 10.75 -10.03 13.77
C GLU A 66 10.44 -11.36 13.04
N ILE A 67 9.70 -11.31 11.94
CA ILE A 67 9.21 -12.52 11.25
C ILE A 67 10.23 -13.05 10.24
N CYS A 68 10.95 -12.16 9.57
CA CYS A 68 11.79 -12.51 8.43
C CYS A 68 13.29 -12.29 8.69
N GLY A 69 13.68 -11.57 9.75
CA GLY A 69 15.08 -11.26 10.05
C GLY A 69 15.69 -10.18 9.15
N TYR A 70 14.88 -9.45 8.37
CA TYR A 70 15.37 -8.38 7.50
C TYR A 70 15.46 -7.06 8.26
N SER A 71 16.63 -6.43 8.24
CA SER A 71 16.79 -5.03 8.60
C SER A 71 16.98 -4.22 7.32
N VAL A 72 16.16 -3.20 7.13
CA VAL A 72 16.12 -2.42 5.89
C VAL A 72 16.42 -0.96 6.20
N ALA A 73 17.22 -0.31 5.35
CA ALA A 73 17.73 1.05 5.60
C ALA A 73 16.80 2.17 5.10
N SER A 74 15.96 1.90 4.10
CA SER A 74 15.05 2.90 3.52
C SER A 74 13.62 2.36 3.34
N GLU A 75 12.62 3.25 3.34
CA GLU A 75 11.21 2.88 3.16
C GLU A 75 10.94 2.26 1.78
N GLU A 76 11.66 2.70 0.74
CA GLU A 76 11.53 2.16 -0.62
C GLU A 76 12.09 0.73 -0.71
N GLN A 77 13.21 0.48 -0.03
CA GLN A 77 13.75 -0.87 0.05
C GLN A 77 12.82 -1.76 0.89
N LEU A 78 12.24 -1.23 1.98
CA LEU A 78 11.27 -1.96 2.81
C LEU A 78 10.09 -2.42 1.96
N PHE A 79 9.56 -1.54 1.11
CA PHE A 79 8.48 -1.84 0.19
C PHE A 79 8.83 -2.97 -0.81
N ARG A 80 10.02 -2.89 -1.42
CA ARG A 80 10.51 -3.91 -2.37
C ARG A 80 10.64 -5.28 -1.69
N GLU A 81 11.42 -5.33 -0.62
CA GLU A 81 11.66 -6.55 0.15
C GLU A 81 10.34 -7.17 0.64
N PHE A 82 9.39 -6.34 1.09
CA PHE A 82 8.09 -6.81 1.53
C PHE A 82 7.28 -7.48 0.41
N ASN A 83 7.33 -6.94 -0.81
CA ASN A 83 6.62 -7.52 -1.95
C ASN A 83 7.25 -8.82 -2.44
N ASP A 84 8.56 -8.97 -2.25
CA ASP A 84 9.33 -10.16 -2.63
C ASP A 84 9.17 -11.31 -1.61
N LEU A 85 8.62 -11.05 -0.43
CA LEU A 85 8.29 -12.08 0.55
C LEU A 85 7.33 -13.14 -0.01
N SER A 86 7.55 -14.40 0.36
CA SER A 86 6.60 -15.47 0.07
C SER A 86 5.20 -15.17 0.65
N ASN A 87 4.15 -15.66 -0.01
CA ASN A 87 2.77 -15.41 0.38
C ASN A 87 2.48 -15.73 1.86
N SER A 88 3.08 -16.82 2.38
CA SER A 88 2.94 -17.22 3.78
C SER A 88 3.52 -16.17 4.75
N LYS A 89 4.76 -15.72 4.51
CA LYS A 89 5.41 -14.69 5.35
C LYS A 89 4.68 -13.36 5.28
N ARG A 90 4.27 -12.95 4.08
CA ARG A 90 3.51 -11.72 3.86
C ARG A 90 2.18 -11.74 4.61
N GLN A 91 1.48 -12.87 4.59
CA GLN A 91 0.23 -13.06 5.33
C GLN A 91 0.44 -12.99 6.85
N ALA A 92 1.53 -13.57 7.36
CA ALA A 92 1.89 -13.46 8.78
C ALA A 92 2.16 -11.99 9.18
N CYS A 93 2.90 -11.25 8.35
CA CYS A 93 3.11 -9.81 8.57
C CYS A 93 1.78 -9.03 8.59
N TRP A 94 0.86 -9.32 7.66
CA TRP A 94 -0.46 -8.68 7.64
C TRP A 94 -1.28 -8.96 8.89
N GLN A 95 -1.26 -10.19 9.41
CA GLN A 95 -1.95 -10.53 10.65
C GLN A 95 -1.32 -9.83 11.86
N ALA A 96 0.01 -9.76 11.94
CA ALA A 96 0.71 -9.08 13.01
C ALA A 96 0.44 -7.55 13.00
N LEU A 97 0.52 -6.92 11.83
CA LEU A 97 0.19 -5.51 11.64
C LEU A 97 -1.26 -5.19 12.01
N ALA A 98 -2.20 -6.00 11.54
CA ALA A 98 -3.62 -5.86 11.83
C ALA A 98 -3.91 -5.90 13.33
N THR A 99 -3.28 -6.84 14.04
CA THR A 99 -3.40 -6.98 15.50
C THR A 99 -2.88 -5.73 16.21
N GLN A 100 -1.72 -5.21 15.82
CA GLN A 100 -1.11 -4.04 16.47
C GLN A 100 -1.86 -2.73 16.18
N ILE A 101 -2.41 -2.59 14.98
CA ILE A 101 -3.17 -1.39 14.56
C ILE A 101 -4.64 -1.45 15.05
N GLY A 102 -5.12 -2.62 15.48
CA GLY A 102 -6.52 -2.83 15.87
C GLY A 102 -7.47 -2.76 14.67
N ARG A 103 -7.07 -3.35 13.54
CA ARG A 103 -7.82 -3.39 12.27
C ARG A 103 -7.85 -4.80 11.72
N THR A 104 -8.66 -5.03 10.68
CA THR A 104 -8.62 -6.32 9.98
C THR A 104 -7.45 -6.37 9.00
N PRO A 105 -6.87 -7.56 8.72
CA PRO A 105 -5.80 -7.69 7.73
C PRO A 105 -6.15 -7.11 6.36
N ASN A 106 -7.41 -7.24 5.92
CA ASN A 106 -7.88 -6.67 4.65
C ASN A 106 -7.83 -5.14 4.67
N GLN A 107 -8.25 -4.49 5.77
CA GLN A 107 -8.18 -3.02 5.87
C GLN A 107 -6.74 -2.50 5.84
N VAL A 108 -5.82 -3.20 6.50
CA VAL A 108 -4.39 -2.89 6.49
C VAL A 108 -3.80 -3.05 5.08
N LYS A 109 -4.13 -4.15 4.41
CA LYS A 109 -3.71 -4.43 3.04
C LYS A 109 -4.25 -3.37 2.08
N ASP A 110 -5.52 -3.01 2.18
CA ASP A 110 -6.14 -1.97 1.36
C ASP A 110 -5.49 -0.60 1.59
N PHE A 111 -5.19 -0.26 2.84
CA PHE A 111 -4.47 0.97 3.16
C PHE A 111 -3.09 1.00 2.50
N TYR A 112 -2.33 -0.09 2.61
CA TYR A 112 -1.01 -0.24 2.01
C TYR A 112 -1.04 -0.05 0.49
N TYR A 113 -1.92 -0.77 -0.23
CA TYR A 113 -2.02 -0.68 -1.69
C TYR A 113 -2.61 0.63 -2.21
N ASN A 114 -3.35 1.38 -1.39
CA ASN A 114 -3.96 2.63 -1.82
C ASN A 114 -3.15 3.87 -1.48
N SER A 115 -2.32 3.81 -0.45
CA SER A 115 -1.58 4.96 0.07
C SER A 115 -0.09 4.77 -0.11
N TRP A 116 0.45 3.67 0.41
CA TRP A 116 1.90 3.44 0.45
C TRP A 116 2.49 3.22 -0.93
N THR A 117 1.90 2.30 -1.70
CA THR A 117 2.44 1.94 -3.02
C THR A 117 2.40 3.09 -4.01
N LYS A 118 1.43 4.00 -3.86
CA LYS A 118 1.31 5.20 -4.70
C LYS A 118 2.42 6.22 -4.45
N GLN A 119 3.01 6.24 -3.25
CA GLN A 119 4.08 7.19 -2.92
C GLN A 119 5.37 6.91 -3.69
N PHE A 120 5.60 5.65 -4.06
CA PHE A 120 6.76 5.24 -4.86
C PHE A 120 6.47 5.15 -6.35
N SER A 121 5.29 5.62 -6.79
CA SER A 121 4.98 5.73 -8.21
C SER A 121 5.16 7.16 -8.69
N ALA A 122 5.72 7.32 -9.88
CA ALA A 122 5.80 8.61 -10.55
C ALA A 122 4.40 9.14 -10.89
N ASP A 123 4.21 10.45 -10.75
CA ASP A 123 2.95 11.13 -11.10
C ASP A 123 2.86 11.33 -12.61
N PRO A 124 1.90 10.69 -13.32
CA PRO A 124 1.71 10.87 -14.75
C PRO A 124 1.41 12.31 -15.16
N ALA A 125 0.85 13.12 -14.24
CA ALA A 125 0.50 14.51 -14.55
C ALA A 125 1.73 15.37 -14.91
N LYS A 126 2.92 15.01 -14.42
CA LYS A 126 4.18 15.66 -14.79
C LYS A 126 4.52 15.52 -16.27
N TYR A 127 3.98 14.50 -16.93
CA TYR A 127 4.27 14.14 -18.32
C TYR A 127 3.07 14.40 -19.25
N GLN A 128 2.17 15.30 -18.85
CA GLN A 128 0.93 15.57 -19.59
C GLN A 128 1.17 15.91 -21.06
N ASP A 129 2.12 16.80 -21.36
CA ASP A 129 2.38 17.26 -22.72
C ASP A 129 2.92 16.13 -23.61
N GLU A 130 3.80 15.29 -23.07
CA GLU A 130 4.35 14.12 -23.76
C GLU A 130 3.25 13.08 -24.04
N LEU A 131 2.41 12.80 -23.04
CA LEU A 131 1.27 11.90 -23.20
C LEU A 131 0.28 12.42 -24.25
N MET A 132 -0.01 13.72 -24.27
CA MET A 132 -0.85 14.35 -25.28
C MET A 132 -0.24 14.24 -26.69
N PHE A 133 1.08 14.39 -26.80
CA PHE A 133 1.79 14.19 -28.06
C PHE A 133 1.67 12.74 -28.55
N LEU A 134 1.91 11.75 -27.69
CA LEU A 134 1.75 10.33 -28.02
C LEU A 134 0.31 10.00 -28.44
N ILE A 135 -0.69 10.53 -27.73
CA ILE A 135 -2.11 10.36 -28.08
C ILE A 135 -2.37 10.87 -29.51
N ARG A 136 -1.97 12.11 -29.81
CA ARG A 136 -2.19 12.70 -31.15
C ARG A 136 -1.47 11.93 -32.25
N LYS A 137 -0.24 11.47 -31.98
CA LYS A 137 0.56 10.69 -32.92
C LYS A 137 -0.11 9.36 -33.27
N LEU A 138 -0.64 8.65 -32.27
CA LEU A 138 -1.18 7.30 -32.44
C LEU A 138 -2.68 7.27 -32.79
N GLN A 139 -3.42 8.35 -32.49
CA GLN A 139 -4.86 8.46 -32.74
C GLN A 139 -5.25 8.20 -34.21
N LEU A 140 -4.36 8.54 -35.14
CA LEU A 140 -4.61 8.34 -36.57
C LEU A 140 -4.57 6.87 -37.01
N PHE A 141 -3.95 5.99 -36.20
CA PHE A 141 -3.64 4.61 -36.59
C PHE A 141 -4.30 3.56 -35.70
N CYS A 142 -4.83 3.95 -34.54
CA CYS A 142 -5.36 3.03 -33.54
C CYS A 142 -6.85 3.30 -33.27
N SER A 143 -7.62 2.24 -33.07
CA SER A 143 -8.94 2.35 -32.42
C SER A 143 -8.79 2.82 -30.97
N GLU A 144 -9.83 3.42 -30.41
CA GLU A 144 -9.78 4.05 -29.09
C GLU A 144 -9.29 3.11 -27.97
N ASP A 145 -9.80 1.87 -27.92
CA ASP A 145 -9.38 0.88 -26.92
C ASP A 145 -7.92 0.46 -27.06
N ASN A 146 -7.41 0.42 -28.29
CA ASN A 146 -6.01 0.10 -28.56
C ASN A 146 -5.10 1.30 -28.35
N LEU A 147 -5.61 2.52 -28.57
CA LEU A 147 -4.87 3.77 -28.40
C LEU A 147 -4.38 3.94 -26.97
N VAL A 148 -5.26 3.76 -25.97
CA VAL A 148 -4.88 3.87 -24.56
C VAL A 148 -3.77 2.88 -24.21
N ARG A 149 -3.89 1.63 -24.66
CA ARG A 149 -2.90 0.58 -24.39
C ARG A 149 -1.56 0.92 -25.04
N SER A 150 -1.57 1.32 -26.31
CA SER A 150 -0.37 1.68 -27.06
C SER A 150 0.35 2.90 -26.48
N VAL A 151 -0.39 3.94 -26.07
CA VAL A 151 0.16 5.14 -25.41
C VAL A 151 0.81 4.76 -24.08
N CYS A 152 0.10 4.01 -23.22
CA CYS A 152 0.65 3.60 -21.92
C CYS A 152 1.92 2.75 -22.09
N HIS A 153 1.93 1.86 -23.09
CA HIS A 153 3.06 0.99 -23.38
C HIS A 153 4.29 1.78 -23.85
N GLN A 154 4.15 2.59 -24.92
CA GLN A 154 5.25 3.42 -25.43
C GLN A 154 5.79 4.39 -24.36
N PHE A 155 4.90 4.96 -23.56
CA PHE A 155 5.29 5.86 -22.49
C PHE A 155 6.11 5.12 -21.41
N THR A 156 5.65 3.95 -20.97
CA THR A 156 6.37 3.16 -19.96
C THR A 156 7.72 2.66 -20.48
N GLU A 157 7.82 2.30 -21.77
CA GLU A 157 9.11 1.94 -22.39
C GLU A 157 10.08 3.12 -22.42
N SER A 158 9.59 4.31 -22.77
CA SER A 158 10.39 5.55 -22.85
C SER A 158 10.86 6.01 -21.47
N HIS A 159 10.14 5.64 -20.41
CA HIS A 159 10.44 5.99 -19.01
C HIS A 159 10.67 4.75 -18.15
N SER A 160 11.46 3.79 -18.65
CA SER A 160 11.69 2.50 -17.98
C SER A 160 12.30 2.57 -16.58
N LEU A 161 12.93 3.70 -16.22
CA LEU A 161 13.49 3.94 -14.88
C LEU A 161 12.44 4.44 -13.88
N GLU A 162 11.30 4.96 -14.37
CA GLU A 162 10.24 5.51 -13.55
C GLU A 162 9.18 4.43 -13.29
N ASN A 163 8.79 4.28 -12.03
CA ASN A 163 7.77 3.31 -11.66
C ASN A 163 6.37 3.93 -11.80
N PHE A 164 5.67 3.70 -12.90
CA PHE A 164 4.30 4.18 -13.04
C PHE A 164 3.27 3.15 -12.56
N ASN A 165 2.29 3.62 -11.77
CA ASN A 165 1.12 2.81 -11.50
C ASN A 165 0.26 2.69 -12.77
N ALA A 166 0.19 1.49 -13.33
CA ALA A 166 -0.53 1.23 -14.59
C ALA A 166 -2.01 1.69 -14.55
N LYS A 167 -2.71 1.53 -13.43
CA LYS A 167 -4.12 1.97 -13.31
C LYS A 167 -4.22 3.49 -13.31
N THR A 168 -3.33 4.16 -12.57
CA THR A 168 -3.29 5.63 -12.53
C THR A 168 -2.94 6.21 -13.89
N LEU A 169 -1.92 5.66 -14.56
CA LEU A 169 -1.52 6.08 -15.90
C LEU A 169 -2.66 5.89 -16.91
N ASN A 170 -3.28 4.71 -16.94
CA ASN A 170 -4.41 4.42 -17.85
C ASN A 170 -5.58 5.40 -17.63
N LYS A 171 -5.96 5.61 -16.36
CA LYS A 171 -6.99 6.58 -15.98
C LYS A 171 -6.65 7.99 -16.43
N PHE A 172 -5.39 8.39 -16.27
CA PHE A 172 -4.92 9.70 -16.68
C PHE A 172 -4.95 9.87 -18.20
N VAL A 173 -4.48 8.88 -18.96
CA VAL A 173 -4.55 8.88 -20.44
C VAL A 173 -6.00 8.96 -20.92
N ARG A 174 -6.92 8.16 -20.36
CA ARG A 174 -8.36 8.24 -20.70
C ARG A 174 -8.96 9.61 -20.40
N LYS A 175 -8.57 10.22 -19.28
CA LYS A 175 -8.96 11.59 -18.92
C LYS A 175 -8.47 12.60 -19.97
N LEU A 176 -7.22 12.47 -20.43
CA LEU A 176 -6.67 13.34 -21.49
C LEU A 176 -7.38 13.18 -22.83
N MET A 177 -7.84 11.96 -23.14
CA MET A 177 -8.65 11.68 -24.33
C MET A 177 -10.09 12.21 -24.23
N GLY A 178 -10.51 12.73 -23.08
CA GLY A 178 -11.89 13.19 -22.85
C GLY A 178 -12.91 12.05 -22.72
N CYS A 179 -12.45 10.80 -22.52
CA CYS A 179 -13.33 9.65 -22.40
C CYS A 179 -13.66 9.38 -20.91
N PRO A 180 -14.90 9.59 -20.46
CA PRO A 180 -15.28 9.35 -19.07
C PRO A 180 -15.19 7.86 -18.73
N GLU A 181 -14.71 7.53 -17.53
CA GLU A 181 -14.61 6.14 -17.06
C GLU A 181 -15.95 5.42 -17.19
N SER A 182 -16.05 4.47 -18.11
CA SER A 182 -17.10 3.47 -18.06
C SER A 182 -16.87 2.62 -16.81
N SER A 183 -17.84 2.62 -15.91
CA SER A 183 -17.79 2.05 -14.55
C SER A 183 -17.65 0.52 -14.48
N SER A 184 -17.03 -0.12 -15.46
CA SER A 184 -16.81 -1.56 -15.51
C SER A 184 -15.39 -1.90 -15.08
N SER A 185 -15.24 -2.24 -13.80
CA SER A 185 -14.07 -2.89 -13.23
C SER A 185 -13.81 -4.24 -13.91
N GLN A 186 -13.13 -4.23 -15.06
CA GLN A 186 -12.56 -5.45 -15.63
C GLN A 186 -11.12 -5.58 -15.14
N SER A 187 -10.92 -6.57 -14.27
CA SER A 187 -9.62 -7.06 -13.85
C SER A 187 -8.80 -7.47 -15.07
N PHE A 188 -7.71 -6.76 -15.33
CA PHE A 188 -6.68 -7.19 -16.27
C PHE A 188 -6.03 -8.46 -15.74
N SER A 189 -6.32 -9.60 -16.35
CA SER A 189 -5.47 -10.78 -16.31
C SER A 189 -4.33 -10.57 -17.30
N GLU A 190 -3.09 -10.63 -16.82
CA GLU A 190 -1.89 -10.70 -17.65
C GLU A 190 -1.95 -11.94 -18.54
N HIS A 191 -2.44 -11.77 -19.76
CA HIS A 191 -2.17 -12.70 -20.84
C HIS A 191 -1.23 -12.01 -21.81
N SER A 192 0.04 -12.42 -21.70
CA SER A 192 1.09 -12.22 -22.70
C SER A 192 0.56 -12.65 -24.06
N SER A 193 -0.01 -11.69 -24.78
CA SER A 193 -0.39 -11.83 -26.17
C SER A 193 0.67 -11.09 -26.95
N SER A 194 1.46 -11.86 -27.69
CA SER A 194 2.48 -11.38 -28.61
C SER A 194 1.85 -10.39 -29.59
N VAL A 195 2.01 -9.10 -29.29
CA VAL A 195 1.64 -8.01 -30.19
C VAL A 195 2.73 -7.95 -31.24
N ARG A 196 2.40 -8.34 -32.48
CA ARG A 196 3.28 -8.07 -33.62
C ARG A 196 3.39 -6.55 -33.77
N LEU A 197 4.54 -6.01 -33.40
CA LEU A 197 4.98 -4.67 -33.75
C LEU A 197 4.97 -4.56 -35.28
N ILE A 198 4.07 -3.74 -35.81
CA ILE A 198 4.20 -3.23 -37.18
C ILE A 198 5.28 -2.15 -37.10
N VAL A 199 6.51 -2.54 -37.43
CA VAL A 199 7.62 -1.62 -37.63
C VAL A 199 7.35 -0.87 -38.93
N PHE A 200 7.01 0.42 -38.85
CA PHE A 200 7.06 1.30 -40.00
C PHE A 200 8.50 1.79 -40.15
N GLU A 201 9.26 1.13 -41.02
CA GLU A 201 10.54 1.65 -41.50
C GLU A 201 10.28 2.87 -42.40
N ASN A 202 10.96 3.97 -42.03
CA ASN A 202 11.28 5.19 -42.75
C ASN A 202 10.73 5.36 -44.18
N LEU A 203 9.88 6.37 -44.34
CA LEU A 203 9.75 7.13 -45.59
C LEU A 203 10.49 8.46 -45.37
N GLU A 204 11.72 8.53 -45.87
CA GLU A 204 12.32 9.78 -46.36
C GLU A 204 11.81 10.07 -47.78
#